data_AF-A0A7X8B9Y2-F1
#
_entry.id   AF-A0A7X8B9Y2-F1
#
_cell.length_a   1.000
_cell.length_b   1.000
_cell.length_c   1.000
_cell.angle_alpha   90.00
_cell.angle_beta   90.00
_cell.angle_gamma   90.00
#
_symmetry.space_group_name_H-M   'P 1'
#
loop_
_entity.id
_entity.type
_entity.pdbx_description
1 polymer ?
#
loop_
_entity_poly.entity_id
_entity_poly.type
_entity_poly.pdbx_seq_one_letter_code
_entity_poly.pdbx_strand_id
1 'polypeptide(L)'
;MWLANSGVSTGWLVADGGREFRPVVPVARDAMAAFLYRLAGSPEYSAPEVSPFADVPADSQFYTEISWLADAGISTGWVMDDGTRQFRGLDSVARDAMAAFLYRYADVVLGEDVAGFEASGVSPFVDVPVSSQFFREIAWLADRGVSTGWVNGDGTAEFRDLEPVNRDAMAAFMYRLTWEVVHPSEPDEVSVSLTVPLGSSVALSAEGVGGFADVTVVSGVECSR
;
A
#
# COMPACT_ATOMS: atom_id res chain seq x y z
N MET A 1 -11.39 11.31 -9.15
CA MET A 1 -10.42 11.08 -8.05
C MET A 1 -10.70 9.70 -7.46
N TRP A 2 -9.73 8.78 -7.48
CA TRP A 2 -9.97 7.36 -7.16
C TRP A 2 -10.51 7.13 -5.74
N LEU A 3 -9.92 7.76 -4.72
CA LEU A 3 -10.29 7.56 -3.30
C LEU A 3 -11.77 7.82 -2.99
N ALA A 4 -12.40 8.75 -3.70
CA ALA A 4 -13.83 9.05 -3.56
C ALA A 4 -14.69 8.04 -4.34
N ASN A 5 -14.24 7.64 -5.54
CA ASN A 5 -14.94 6.66 -6.38
C ASN A 5 -14.89 5.24 -5.80
N SER A 6 -13.83 4.89 -5.09
CA SER A 6 -13.69 3.63 -4.36
C SER A 6 -14.41 3.63 -3.01
N GLY A 7 -15.08 4.72 -2.62
CA GLY A 7 -15.79 4.82 -1.34
C GLY A 7 -14.90 4.92 -0.10
N VAL A 8 -13.56 4.97 -0.28
CA VAL A 8 -12.56 5.01 0.80
C VAL A 8 -12.52 6.35 1.51
N SER A 9 -12.85 7.47 0.85
CA SER A 9 -13.02 8.78 1.49
C SER A 9 -14.41 9.33 1.22
N THR A 10 -15.10 9.75 2.29
CA THR A 10 -16.40 10.42 2.19
C THR A 10 -16.29 11.94 2.04
N GLY A 11 -15.11 12.54 2.25
CA GLY A 11 -14.92 14.00 2.20
C GLY A 11 -15.68 14.77 3.29
N TRP A 12 -15.46 16.08 3.33
CA TRP A 12 -16.08 16.97 4.31
C TRP A 12 -17.40 17.53 3.78
N LEU A 13 -18.50 17.36 4.53
CA LEU A 13 -19.77 18.01 4.20
C LEU A 13 -19.62 19.53 4.34
N VAL A 14 -19.92 20.27 3.28
CA VAL A 14 -20.04 21.73 3.32
C VAL A 14 -21.50 22.15 3.42
N ALA A 15 -21.74 23.37 3.90
CA ALA A 15 -23.08 23.89 4.22
C ALA A 15 -24.11 23.73 3.08
N ASP A 16 -23.64 23.77 1.83
CA ASP A 16 -24.47 23.65 0.63
C ASP A 16 -24.79 22.20 0.23
N GLY A 17 -24.48 21.22 1.09
CA GLY A 17 -24.67 19.79 0.82
C GLY A 17 -23.60 19.16 -0.09
N GLY A 18 -22.62 19.95 -0.54
CA GLY A 18 -21.45 19.48 -1.27
C GLY A 18 -20.45 18.72 -0.39
N ARG A 19 -19.42 18.13 -1.02
CA ARG A 19 -18.31 17.46 -0.33
C ARG A 19 -16.96 18.01 -0.80
N GLU A 20 -16.10 18.39 0.14
CA GLU A 20 -14.72 18.83 -0.12
C GLU A 20 -13.70 17.73 0.20
N PHE A 21 -12.69 17.56 -0.67
CA PHE A 21 -11.61 16.60 -0.44
C PHE A 21 -10.49 17.13 0.46
N ARG A 22 -10.14 18.42 0.33
CA ARG A 22 -9.08 19.11 1.09
C ARG A 22 -7.70 18.40 0.99
N PRO A 23 -7.08 18.37 -0.21
CA PRO A 23 -5.91 17.53 -0.50
C PRO A 23 -4.70 17.83 0.40
N VAL A 24 -4.46 19.10 0.71
CA VAL A 24 -3.29 19.58 1.47
C VAL A 24 -3.49 19.57 3.00
N VAL A 25 -4.58 18.97 3.48
CA VAL A 25 -4.85 18.85 4.92
C VAL A 25 -4.28 17.52 5.42
N PRO A 26 -3.52 17.52 6.54
CA PRO A 26 -3.08 16.30 7.19
C PRO A 26 -4.23 15.37 7.57
N VAL A 27 -3.98 14.06 7.52
CA VAL A 27 -4.95 13.04 7.90
C VAL A 27 -4.81 12.70 9.38
N ALA A 28 -5.89 12.87 10.12
CA ALA A 28 -6.00 12.37 11.49
C ALA A 28 -6.01 10.83 11.53
N ARG A 29 -5.46 10.27 12.60
CA ARG A 29 -5.24 8.84 12.74
C ARG A 29 -6.51 8.01 12.82
N ASP A 30 -7.59 8.58 13.33
CA ASP A 30 -8.93 7.99 13.32
C ASP A 30 -9.54 7.92 11.90
N ALA A 31 -9.36 8.98 11.11
CA ALA A 31 -9.79 9.01 9.71
C ALA A 31 -9.00 8.00 8.87
N MET A 32 -7.71 7.82 9.17
CA MET A 32 -6.90 6.74 8.60
C MET A 32 -7.51 5.36 8.90
N ALA A 33 -7.93 5.10 10.14
CA ALA A 33 -8.63 3.84 10.47
C ALA A 33 -9.86 3.61 9.61
N ALA A 34 -10.69 4.64 9.46
CA ALA A 34 -11.87 4.57 8.62
C ALA A 34 -11.54 4.38 7.12
N PHE A 35 -10.38 4.82 6.64
CA PHE A 35 -9.95 4.61 5.26
C PHE A 35 -9.50 3.16 5.04
N LEU A 36 -8.67 2.61 5.94
CA LEU A 36 -8.21 1.22 5.81
C LEU A 36 -9.34 0.22 5.98
N TYR A 37 -10.25 0.43 6.94
CA TYR A 37 -11.42 -0.42 7.11
C TYR A 37 -12.29 -0.47 5.84
N ARG A 38 -12.52 0.68 5.21
CA ARG A 38 -13.26 0.76 3.95
C ARG A 38 -12.49 0.21 2.76
N LEU A 39 -11.17 0.39 2.74
CA LEU A 39 -10.30 -0.23 1.74
C LEU A 39 -10.38 -1.75 1.80
N ALA A 40 -10.56 -2.32 3.00
CA ALA A 40 -10.75 -3.75 3.23
C ALA A 40 -12.15 -4.26 2.85
N GLY A 41 -13.00 -3.40 2.26
CA GLY A 41 -14.38 -3.74 1.92
C GLY A 41 -15.36 -3.64 3.08
N SER A 42 -14.99 -2.98 4.19
CA SER A 42 -15.82 -2.84 5.40
C SER A 42 -16.27 -4.20 5.97
N PRO A 43 -15.31 -5.06 6.37
CA PRO A 43 -15.60 -6.43 6.81
C PRO A 43 -16.54 -6.43 8.02
N GLU A 44 -17.44 -7.42 8.10
CA GLU A 44 -18.31 -7.56 9.27
C GLU A 44 -17.48 -7.72 10.54
N TYR A 45 -17.60 -6.77 11.46
CA TYR A 45 -16.81 -6.73 12.68
C TYR A 45 -17.66 -6.24 13.85
N SER A 46 -17.63 -6.98 14.95
CA SER A 46 -18.29 -6.61 16.20
C SER A 46 -17.25 -6.03 17.15
N ALA A 47 -17.27 -4.72 17.33
CA ALA A 47 -16.36 -4.04 18.25
C ALA A 47 -16.64 -4.49 19.70
N PRO A 48 -15.59 -4.65 20.54
CA PRO A 48 -15.76 -5.04 21.93
C PRO A 48 -16.52 -3.97 22.73
N GLU A 49 -17.16 -4.35 23.82
CA GLU A 49 -17.81 -3.38 24.74
C GLU A 49 -16.76 -2.48 25.42
N VAL A 50 -15.59 -3.03 25.71
CA VAL A 50 -14.45 -2.32 26.31
C VAL A 50 -13.42 -2.02 25.24
N SER A 51 -13.09 -0.74 25.10
CA SER A 51 -12.12 -0.29 24.11
C SER A 51 -10.73 -0.90 24.33
N PRO A 52 -10.03 -1.32 23.26
CA PRO A 52 -8.63 -1.73 23.34
C PRO A 52 -7.68 -0.57 23.61
N PHE A 53 -8.16 0.69 23.55
CA PHE A 53 -7.41 1.91 23.79
C PHE A 53 -8.10 2.81 24.82
N ALA A 54 -7.33 3.32 25.78
CA ALA A 54 -7.83 4.12 26.90
C ALA A 54 -8.41 5.49 26.46
N ASP A 55 -7.98 6.00 25.31
CA ASP A 55 -8.36 7.31 24.76
C ASP A 55 -9.40 7.22 23.63
N VAL A 56 -10.02 6.04 23.42
CA VAL A 56 -11.05 5.84 22.41
C VAL A 56 -12.34 5.36 23.07
N PRO A 57 -13.31 6.26 23.31
CA PRO A 57 -14.64 5.91 23.80
C PRO A 57 -15.42 5.04 22.80
N ALA A 58 -16.28 4.15 23.31
CA ALA A 58 -17.09 3.25 22.49
C ALA A 58 -18.17 3.97 21.64
N ASP A 59 -18.51 5.21 21.97
CA ASP A 59 -19.42 6.07 21.22
C ASP A 59 -18.71 7.00 20.22
N SER A 60 -17.39 6.88 20.07
CA SER A 60 -16.63 7.66 19.11
C SER A 60 -16.99 7.28 17.66
N GLN A 61 -16.95 8.28 16.77
CA GLN A 61 -17.41 8.15 15.38
C GLN A 61 -16.76 6.98 14.61
N PHE A 62 -15.50 6.66 14.91
CA PHE A 62 -14.71 5.63 14.22
C PHE A 62 -14.31 4.47 15.16
N TYR A 63 -15.08 4.27 16.24
CA TYR A 63 -14.75 3.25 17.26
C TYR A 63 -14.58 1.85 16.67
N THR A 64 -15.51 1.46 15.78
CA THR A 64 -15.51 0.15 15.14
C THR A 64 -14.26 -0.05 14.28
N GLU A 65 -13.90 0.93 13.46
CA GLU A 65 -12.76 0.87 12.55
C GLU A 65 -11.43 0.88 13.31
N ILE A 66 -11.33 1.67 14.39
CA ILE A 66 -10.16 1.68 15.27
C ILE A 66 -10.00 0.33 15.98
N SER A 67 -11.10 -0.23 16.48
CA SER A 67 -11.09 -1.53 17.17
C SER A 67 -10.71 -2.66 16.22
N TRP A 68 -11.25 -2.65 14.99
CA TRP A 68 -10.89 -3.60 13.95
C TRP A 68 -9.40 -3.52 13.59
N LEU A 69 -8.85 -2.30 13.43
CA LEU A 69 -7.42 -2.13 13.16
C LEU A 69 -6.54 -2.72 14.27
N ALA A 70 -6.98 -2.61 15.53
CA ALA A 70 -6.26 -3.17 16.67
C ALA A 70 -6.32 -4.70 16.70
N ASP A 71 -7.51 -5.25 16.46
CA ASP A 71 -7.76 -6.70 16.44
C ASP A 71 -7.00 -7.38 15.29
N ALA A 72 -7.01 -6.77 14.10
CA ALA A 72 -6.23 -7.20 12.95
C ALA A 72 -4.71 -7.00 13.13
N GLY A 73 -4.25 -6.38 14.22
CA GLY A 73 -2.82 -6.13 14.48
C GLY A 73 -2.18 -5.05 13.59
N ILE A 74 -2.98 -4.35 12.77
CA ILE A 74 -2.49 -3.28 11.90
C ILE A 74 -2.07 -2.06 12.75
N SER A 75 -2.85 -1.73 13.79
CA SER A 75 -2.50 -0.68 14.77
C SER A 75 -2.22 -1.24 16.16
N THR A 76 -1.03 -0.97 16.67
CA THR A 76 -0.62 -1.36 18.03
C THR A 76 -0.87 -0.27 19.08
N GLY A 77 -1.06 0.98 18.65
CA GLY A 77 -1.10 2.15 19.53
C GLY A 77 0.21 2.38 20.29
N TRP A 78 0.14 3.20 21.34
CA TRP A 78 1.25 3.50 22.24
C TRP A 78 0.96 2.94 23.62
N VAL A 79 1.87 2.11 24.13
CA VAL A 79 1.82 1.64 25.53
C VAL A 79 2.22 2.79 26.45
N MET A 80 1.44 2.99 27.50
CA MET A 80 1.65 4.00 28.53
C MET A 80 2.30 3.38 29.76
N ASP A 81 2.82 4.22 30.66
CA ASP A 81 3.53 3.77 31.87
C ASP A 81 2.65 2.90 32.80
N ASP A 82 1.33 3.07 32.76
CA ASP A 82 0.34 2.29 33.50
C ASP A 82 -0.05 0.96 32.81
N GLY A 83 0.58 0.65 31.67
CA GLY A 83 0.29 -0.54 30.86
C GLY A 83 -0.92 -0.41 29.94
N THR A 84 -1.66 0.72 29.98
CA THR A 84 -2.73 0.98 29.03
C THR A 84 -2.17 1.31 27.64
N ARG A 85 -3.02 1.26 26.61
CA ARG A 85 -2.65 1.67 25.25
C ARG A 85 -3.47 2.87 24.83
N GLN A 86 -2.86 3.81 24.12
CA GLN A 86 -3.54 4.93 23.47
C GLN A 86 -3.48 4.81 21.96
N PHE A 87 -4.54 5.24 21.26
CA PHE A 87 -4.63 5.28 19.81
C PHE A 87 -4.31 6.65 19.21
N ARG A 88 -4.50 7.73 19.96
CA ARG A 88 -4.27 9.13 19.57
C ARG A 88 -4.99 9.51 18.28
N GLY A 89 -6.30 9.25 18.24
CA GLY A 89 -7.12 9.35 17.03
C GLY A 89 -7.10 10.72 16.36
N LEU A 90 -7.03 11.81 17.14
CA LEU A 90 -7.05 13.18 16.63
C LEU A 90 -5.68 13.69 16.17
N ASP A 91 -4.60 12.96 16.46
CA ASP A 91 -3.27 13.33 16.01
C ASP A 91 -3.11 13.05 14.52
N SER A 92 -2.31 13.88 13.85
CA SER A 92 -1.96 13.64 12.45
C SER A 92 -1.05 12.41 12.33
N VAL A 93 -1.27 11.59 11.30
CA VAL A 93 -0.43 10.43 11.03
C VAL A 93 0.87 10.87 10.36
N ALA A 94 2.01 10.55 10.97
CA ALA A 94 3.32 10.70 10.36
C ALA A 94 3.55 9.67 9.25
N ARG A 95 4.44 9.96 8.30
CA ARG A 95 4.70 9.10 7.13
C ARG A 95 5.32 7.76 7.50
N ASP A 96 6.10 7.69 8.57
CA ASP A 96 6.66 6.44 9.09
C ASP A 96 5.59 5.53 9.71
N ALA A 97 4.66 6.10 10.48
CA ALA A 97 3.52 5.39 11.03
C ALA A 97 2.57 4.92 9.92
N MET A 98 2.40 5.73 8.85
CA MET A 98 1.73 5.29 7.63
C MET A 98 2.36 4.02 7.08
N ALA A 99 3.69 4.01 7.02
CA ALA A 99 4.41 2.92 6.41
C ALA A 99 4.18 1.62 7.17
N ALA A 100 4.26 1.68 8.49
CA ALA A 100 3.97 0.55 9.36
C ALA A 100 2.53 0.03 9.20
N PHE A 101 1.55 0.92 9.07
CA PHE A 101 0.16 0.51 8.82
C PHE A 101 -0.02 -0.19 7.48
N LEU A 102 0.51 0.38 6.41
CA LEU A 102 0.37 -0.18 5.07
C LEU A 102 1.10 -1.51 4.91
N TYR A 103 2.28 -1.65 5.52
CA TYR A 103 3.04 -2.90 5.55
C TYR A 103 2.26 -4.02 6.25
N ARG A 104 1.70 -3.75 7.45
CA ARG A 104 0.88 -4.74 8.18
C ARG A 104 -0.46 -5.01 7.49
N TYR A 105 -1.03 -4.00 6.85
CA TYR A 105 -2.26 -4.17 6.08
C TYR A 105 -2.04 -5.11 4.89
N ALA A 106 -0.91 -5.00 4.19
CA ALA A 106 -0.57 -5.90 3.09
C ALA A 106 -0.49 -7.36 3.54
N ASP A 107 0.14 -7.61 4.69
CA ASP A 107 0.19 -8.94 5.31
C ASP A 107 -1.21 -9.48 5.65
N VAL A 108 -1.92 -8.75 6.51
CA VAL A 108 -3.13 -9.27 7.17
C VAL A 108 -4.36 -9.22 6.26
N VAL A 109 -4.45 -8.22 5.39
CA VAL A 109 -5.66 -7.97 4.59
C VAL A 109 -5.49 -8.37 3.13
N LEU A 110 -4.31 -8.09 2.55
CA LEU A 110 -4.03 -8.47 1.16
C LEU A 110 -3.44 -9.88 1.03
N GLY A 111 -2.97 -10.47 2.13
CA GLY A 111 -2.34 -11.80 2.15
C GLY A 111 -0.96 -11.82 1.50
N GLU A 112 -0.28 -10.67 1.46
CA GLU A 112 1.08 -10.57 0.92
C GLU A 112 2.10 -11.06 1.95
N ASP A 113 3.06 -11.90 1.53
CA ASP A 113 4.16 -12.31 2.41
C ASP A 113 5.18 -11.16 2.56
N VAL A 114 4.87 -10.23 3.45
CA VAL A 114 5.81 -9.15 3.79
C VAL A 114 6.92 -9.63 4.73
N ALA A 115 6.74 -10.76 5.41
CA ALA A 115 7.70 -11.30 6.36
C ALA A 115 8.96 -11.82 5.65
N GLY A 116 8.83 -12.30 4.41
CA GLY A 116 9.95 -12.65 3.54
C GLY A 116 10.70 -11.45 2.93
N PHE A 117 10.26 -10.21 3.15
CA PHE A 117 10.93 -9.04 2.62
C PHE A 117 12.23 -8.72 3.39
N GLU A 118 13.35 -8.78 2.67
CA GLU A 118 14.67 -8.45 3.18
C GLU A 118 15.10 -7.05 2.71
N ALA A 119 15.09 -6.08 3.63
CA ALA A 119 15.50 -4.72 3.32
C ALA A 119 17.01 -4.65 3.02
N SER A 120 17.37 -3.90 1.97
CA SER A 120 18.77 -3.58 1.67
C SER A 120 19.44 -2.89 2.86
N GLY A 121 20.74 -3.16 3.06
CA GLY A 121 21.58 -2.41 4.01
C GLY A 121 21.82 -0.95 3.60
N VAL A 122 21.28 -0.52 2.46
CA VAL A 122 21.29 0.86 1.97
C VAL A 122 19.85 1.36 1.87
N SER A 123 19.59 2.53 2.45
CA SER A 123 18.26 3.13 2.39
C SER A 123 17.94 3.64 0.98
N PRO A 124 16.71 3.42 0.47
CA PRO A 124 16.24 4.06 -0.74
C PRO A 124 16.02 5.57 -0.58
N PHE A 125 15.96 6.07 0.66
CA PHE A 125 15.77 7.49 0.97
C PHE A 125 16.90 8.04 1.83
N VAL A 126 17.45 9.19 1.44
CA VAL A 126 18.67 9.76 2.06
C VAL A 126 18.46 10.25 3.49
N ASP A 127 17.22 10.53 3.87
CA ASP A 127 16.79 11.02 5.17
C ASP A 127 16.26 9.92 6.09
N VAL A 128 16.30 8.65 5.68
CA VAL A 128 15.88 7.51 6.50
C VAL A 128 17.08 6.62 6.81
N PRO A 129 17.67 6.71 8.01
CA PRO A 129 18.70 5.79 8.47
C PRO A 129 18.18 4.34 8.55
N VAL A 130 19.05 3.36 8.27
CA VAL A 130 18.72 1.92 8.42
C VAL A 130 18.40 1.51 9.86
N SER A 131 18.77 2.34 10.83
CA SER A 131 18.45 2.16 12.26
C SER A 131 17.09 2.73 12.66
N SER A 132 16.36 3.38 11.75
CA SER A 132 15.03 3.92 12.06
C SER A 132 14.05 2.80 12.38
N GLN A 133 13.15 3.06 13.34
CA GLN A 133 12.18 2.07 13.85
C GLN A 133 11.34 1.40 12.76
N PHE A 134 11.01 2.13 11.70
CA PHE A 134 10.18 1.68 10.58
C PHE A 134 10.97 1.62 9.27
N PHE A 135 12.29 1.50 9.34
CA PHE A 135 13.14 1.45 8.14
C PHE A 135 12.70 0.35 7.18
N ARG A 136 12.44 -0.86 7.69
CA ARG A 136 12.04 -2.01 6.88
C ARG A 136 10.73 -1.75 6.16
N GLU A 137 9.74 -1.20 6.86
CA GLU A 137 8.42 -0.89 6.34
C GLU A 137 8.49 0.22 5.27
N ILE A 138 9.34 1.23 5.48
CA ILE A 138 9.60 2.30 4.51
C ILE A 138 10.32 1.75 3.27
N ALA A 139 11.32 0.89 3.45
CA ALA A 139 12.05 0.25 2.35
C ALA A 139 11.12 -0.64 1.52
N TRP A 140 10.23 -1.41 2.15
CA TRP A 140 9.23 -2.22 1.47
C TRP A 140 8.28 -1.37 0.61
N LEU A 141 7.82 -0.21 1.10
CA LEU A 141 6.98 0.68 0.29
C LEU A 141 7.70 1.22 -0.93
N ALA A 142 9.01 1.47 -0.83
CA ALA A 142 9.81 1.92 -1.95
C ALA A 142 9.97 0.80 -2.99
N ASP A 143 10.30 -0.41 -2.53
CA ASP A 143 10.44 -1.60 -3.38
C ASP A 143 9.15 -1.92 -4.14
N ARG A 144 8.01 -1.91 -3.43
CA ARG A 144 6.66 -2.14 -3.99
C ARG A 144 6.12 -0.95 -4.79
N GLY A 145 6.91 0.11 -4.98
CA GLY A 145 6.53 1.31 -5.75
C GLY A 145 5.38 2.13 -5.14
N VAL A 146 5.00 1.86 -3.89
CA VAL A 146 3.95 2.57 -3.16
C VAL A 146 4.43 3.97 -2.80
N SER A 147 5.68 4.10 -2.32
CA SER A 147 6.31 5.38 -2.05
C SER A 147 7.46 5.64 -3.00
N THR A 148 7.40 6.76 -3.72
CA THR A 148 8.52 7.24 -4.54
C THR A 148 9.37 8.29 -3.83
N GLY A 149 8.93 8.76 -2.64
CA GLY A 149 9.53 9.90 -1.96
C GLY A 149 9.49 11.19 -2.78
N TRP A 150 10.31 12.15 -2.38
CA TRP A 150 10.59 13.38 -3.10
C TRP A 150 11.96 13.32 -3.73
N VAL A 151 12.02 13.32 -5.06
CA VAL A 151 13.28 13.29 -5.80
C VAL A 151 13.94 14.66 -5.76
N ASN A 152 15.20 14.69 -5.32
CA ASN A 152 16.07 15.84 -5.26
C ASN A 152 16.74 16.11 -6.61
N GLY A 153 17.32 17.30 -6.78
CA GLY A 153 17.99 17.70 -8.02
C GLY A 153 19.23 16.86 -8.39
N ASP A 154 19.77 16.11 -7.44
CA ASP A 154 20.90 15.19 -7.62
C ASP A 154 20.47 13.73 -7.90
N GLY A 155 19.15 13.49 -8.00
CA GLY A 155 18.59 12.16 -8.24
C GLY A 155 18.40 11.31 -6.97
N THR A 156 18.77 11.81 -5.78
CA THR A 156 18.43 11.16 -4.52
C THR A 156 16.95 11.38 -4.17
N ALA A 157 16.41 10.63 -3.20
CA ALA A 157 15.02 10.81 -2.76
C ALA A 157 14.92 10.94 -1.24
N GLU A 158 13.99 11.77 -0.77
CA GLU A 158 13.63 11.92 0.65
C GLU A 158 12.29 11.24 0.95
N PHE A 159 12.14 10.63 2.12
CA PHE A 159 10.88 10.05 2.59
C PHE A 159 10.11 10.96 3.54
N ARG A 160 10.79 11.80 4.32
CA ARG A 160 10.23 12.73 5.33
C ARG A 160 9.40 12.00 6.39
N ASP A 161 10.03 11.04 7.03
CA ASP A 161 9.43 10.05 7.94
C ASP A 161 8.56 10.67 9.05
N LEU A 162 8.97 11.79 9.64
CA LEU A 162 8.24 12.48 10.70
C LEU A 162 7.21 13.51 10.22
N GLU A 163 7.12 13.79 8.92
CA GLU A 163 6.13 14.74 8.40
C GLU A 163 4.71 14.13 8.40
N PRO A 164 3.66 14.93 8.66
CA PRO A 164 2.28 14.47 8.51
C PRO A 164 1.94 14.07 7.07
N VAL A 165 1.09 13.04 6.92
CA VAL A 165 0.57 12.62 5.61
C VAL A 165 -0.65 13.46 5.24
N ASN A 166 -0.54 14.21 4.15
CA ASN A 166 -1.68 14.91 3.54
C ASN A 166 -2.63 13.94 2.81
N ARG A 167 -3.89 14.35 2.62
CA ARG A 167 -4.95 13.52 2.00
C ARG A 167 -4.64 13.09 0.57
N ASP A 168 -3.95 13.91 -0.20
CA ASP A 168 -3.50 13.57 -1.55
C ASP A 168 -2.42 12.48 -1.55
N ALA A 169 -1.39 12.61 -0.71
CA ALA A 169 -0.35 11.62 -0.52
C ALA A 169 -0.94 10.30 -0.03
N MET A 170 -1.89 10.36 0.92
CA MET A 170 -2.66 9.21 1.37
C MET A 170 -3.32 8.47 0.21
N ALA A 171 -4.03 9.22 -0.64
CA ALA A 171 -4.74 8.64 -1.76
C ALA A 171 -3.77 7.96 -2.75
N ALA A 172 -2.61 8.57 -2.99
CA ALA A 172 -1.58 7.99 -3.84
C ALA A 172 -1.01 6.68 -3.27
N PHE A 173 -0.72 6.65 -1.96
CA PHE A 173 -0.24 5.43 -1.31
C PHE A 173 -1.26 4.29 -1.39
N MET A 174 -2.50 4.55 -0.99
CA MET A 174 -3.56 3.53 -1.00
C MET A 174 -3.86 3.04 -2.42
N TYR A 175 -3.85 3.94 -3.41
CA TYR A 175 -4.03 3.56 -4.81
C TYR A 175 -2.95 2.61 -5.29
N ARG A 176 -1.68 2.96 -5.05
CA ARG A 176 -0.51 2.16 -5.45
C ARG A 176 -0.45 0.84 -4.67
N LEU A 177 -0.84 0.84 -3.39
CA LEU A 177 -0.92 -0.36 -2.57
C LEU A 177 -1.85 -1.41 -3.19
N THR A 178 -3.00 -0.96 -3.71
CA THR A 178 -3.98 -1.85 -4.34
C THR A 178 -3.77 -2.06 -5.85
N TRP A 179 -2.73 -1.46 -6.43
CA TRP A 179 -2.58 -1.43 -7.89
C TRP A 179 -2.46 -2.84 -8.49
N GLU A 180 -1.71 -3.75 -7.86
CA GLU A 180 -1.60 -5.15 -8.30
C GLU A 180 -2.90 -5.95 -8.14
N VAL A 181 -3.75 -5.57 -7.17
CA VAL A 181 -5.06 -6.21 -6.96
C VAL A 181 -6.08 -5.76 -8.02
N VAL A 182 -5.97 -4.52 -8.51
CA VAL A 182 -6.89 -3.93 -9.50
C VAL A 182 -6.41 -4.13 -10.94
N HIS A 183 -5.09 -4.23 -11.13
CA HIS A 183 -4.44 -4.56 -12.38
C HIS A 183 -3.43 -5.68 -12.08
N PRO A 184 -3.88 -6.95 -11.98
CA PRO A 184 -2.92 -8.05 -12.03
C PRO A 184 -2.09 -7.80 -13.29
N SER A 185 -0.76 -7.75 -13.16
CA SER A 185 0.11 -7.81 -14.32
C SER A 185 -0.46 -8.90 -15.20
N GLU A 186 -0.89 -8.57 -16.43
CA GLU A 186 -1.05 -9.63 -17.43
C GLU A 186 0.24 -10.45 -17.33
N PRO A 187 0.15 -11.77 -17.15
CA PRO A 187 1.30 -12.58 -16.78
C PRO A 187 2.45 -12.18 -17.68
N ASP A 188 3.55 -11.70 -17.06
CA ASP A 188 4.77 -11.32 -17.77
C ASP A 188 4.97 -12.28 -18.91
N GLU A 189 5.09 -11.76 -20.14
CA GLU A 189 5.12 -12.52 -21.39
C GLU A 189 5.65 -13.93 -21.15
N VAL A 190 4.77 -14.93 -21.24
CA VAL A 190 5.17 -16.33 -21.14
C VAL A 190 6.12 -16.57 -22.32
N SER A 191 7.42 -16.50 -22.05
CA SER A 191 8.46 -16.78 -23.03
C SER A 191 8.53 -18.27 -23.27
N VAL A 192 7.65 -18.75 -24.14
CA VAL A 192 7.65 -20.15 -24.58
C VAL A 192 8.81 -20.36 -25.54
N SER A 193 9.91 -20.91 -25.04
CA SER A 193 11.03 -21.35 -25.88
C SER A 193 10.69 -22.70 -26.53
N LEU A 194 10.24 -22.68 -27.79
CA LEU A 194 10.02 -23.89 -28.58
C LEU A 194 11.32 -24.27 -29.33
N THR A 195 11.89 -25.44 -29.03
CA THR A 195 12.94 -26.03 -29.87
C THR A 195 12.29 -26.82 -31.00
N VAL A 196 12.49 -26.39 -32.25
CA VAL A 196 11.95 -27.05 -33.45
C VAL A 196 13.09 -27.76 -34.20
N PRO A 197 12.96 -29.05 -34.57
CA PRO A 197 13.97 -29.74 -35.38
C PRO A 197 14.10 -29.13 -36.78
N LEU A 198 15.33 -28.97 -37.27
CA LEU A 198 15.65 -28.47 -38.62
C LEU A 198 14.84 -29.24 -39.69
N GLY A 199 14.06 -28.49 -40.48
CA GLY A 199 13.24 -29.03 -41.57
C GLY A 199 11.77 -29.28 -41.21
N SER A 200 11.33 -28.98 -39.99
CA SER A 200 9.93 -29.10 -39.58
C SER A 200 9.18 -27.77 -39.77
N SER A 201 7.95 -27.79 -40.29
CA SER A 201 7.04 -26.63 -40.18
C SER A 201 6.12 -26.80 -38.97
N VAL A 202 5.99 -25.75 -38.17
CA VAL A 202 5.04 -25.69 -37.06
C VAL A 202 3.96 -24.68 -37.45
N ALA A 203 2.71 -25.15 -37.52
CA ALA A 203 1.56 -24.27 -37.69
C ALA A 203 1.10 -23.82 -36.30
N LEU A 204 1.29 -22.54 -35.97
CA LEU A 204 0.73 -21.92 -34.78
C LEU A 204 -0.67 -21.41 -35.12
N SER A 205 -1.70 -21.98 -34.49
CA SER A 205 -3.07 -21.45 -34.56
C SER A 205 -3.33 -20.68 -33.28
N ALA A 206 -3.49 -19.36 -33.39
CA ALA A 206 -3.89 -18.49 -32.29
C ALA A 206 -5.39 -18.23 -32.40
N GLU A 207 -6.18 -18.83 -31.51
CA GLU A 207 -7.57 -18.42 -31.28
C GLU A 207 -7.60 -17.57 -30.00
N GLY A 208 -7.64 -16.25 -30.15
CA GLY A 208 -7.67 -15.32 -29.01
C GLY A 208 -7.74 -13.85 -29.42
N VAL A 209 -8.65 -13.11 -28.81
CA VAL A 209 -9.10 -11.76 -29.19
C VAL A 209 -8.06 -10.69 -28.84
N GLY A 210 -7.53 -10.03 -29.87
CA GLY A 210 -7.02 -8.65 -29.78
C GLY A 210 -5.69 -8.42 -29.06
N GLY A 211 -4.58 -8.78 -29.71
CA GLY A 211 -3.23 -8.32 -29.37
C GLY A 211 -2.22 -8.84 -30.42
N PHE A 212 -1.36 -7.96 -30.94
CA PHE A 212 -0.28 -8.38 -31.85
C PHE A 212 0.82 -9.07 -31.03
N ALA A 213 1.12 -10.33 -31.32
CA ALA A 213 2.31 -11.00 -30.81
C ALA A 213 3.51 -10.62 -31.70
N ASP A 214 4.54 -9.98 -31.15
CA ASP A 214 5.81 -9.78 -31.84
C ASP A 214 6.66 -11.05 -31.68
N VAL A 215 6.76 -11.85 -32.75
CA VAL A 215 7.50 -13.11 -32.73
C VAL A 215 8.95 -12.86 -33.15
N THR A 216 9.88 -12.87 -32.19
CA THR A 216 11.31 -12.79 -32.50
C THR A 216 11.87 -14.21 -32.68
N VAL A 217 12.18 -14.60 -33.91
CA VAL A 217 12.88 -15.86 -34.20
C VAL A 217 14.38 -15.66 -33.99
N VAL A 218 14.93 -16.21 -32.90
CA VAL A 218 16.40 -16.24 -32.71
C VAL A 218 16.94 -17.47 -33.46
N SER A 219 17.51 -17.27 -34.64
CA SER A 219 18.25 -18.33 -35.32
C SER A 219 19.57 -18.56 -34.60
N GLY A 220 19.68 -19.70 -33.90
CA GLY A 220 20.95 -20.17 -33.36
C GLY A 220 21.90 -20.54 -34.50
N VAL A 221 22.86 -19.66 -34.80
CA VAL A 221 23.98 -20.00 -35.66
C VAL A 221 25.01 -20.73 -34.80
N GLU A 222 25.03 -22.06 -34.87
CA GLU A 222 26.22 -22.83 -34.53
C GLU A 222 26.90 -23.29 -35.82
N CYS A 223 27.99 -22.59 -36.14
CA CYS A 223 28.92 -22.96 -37.19
C CYS A 223 30.00 -23.87 -36.58
N SER A 224 30.12 -25.11 -37.05
CA SER A 224 31.22 -26.01 -36.66
C SER A 224 31.48 -27.10 -37.71
N ARG A 225 32.52 -26.83 -38.51
CA ARG A 225 33.35 -27.67 -39.40
C ARG A 225 32.74 -28.34 -40.63
#